data_AF-A0A931VAP8-F1
#
_entry.id   AF-A0A931VAP8-F1
#
_cell.length_a   1.000
_cell.length_b   1.000
_cell.length_c   1.000
_cell.angle_alpha   90.00
_cell.angle_beta   90.00
_cell.angle_gamma   90.00
#
_symmetry.space_group_name_H-M   'P 1'
#
loop_
_entity.id
_entity.type
_entity.pdbx_description
1 polymer ?
#
loop_
_entity_poly.entity_id
_entity_poly.type
_entity_poly.pdbx_seq_one_letter_code
_entity_poly.pdbx_strand_id
1 'polypeptide(L)'
;MGLFSNKAESVEQAIERLFKEQRVAEIETELRKFDPEKLRGKEKDTWYFYWGVAAFRRGDRPEAFRRLDKAHRECPESDQIAFSLGQEYEAKADPQKMVSLFKACSFPKISAQYVLAASRYCYLWDLLEDGQRLLDPIRAAYFQLGIADDHFVYVRGLPFFSQTWSYLLCFCALRNDFTVIEDFTNQARAKLSDYDFDHLASTLRCYQAHSFQEKIAELERHLQNADQRFPQGYSRTQLACLRALTLADPAQAEECLAEVAFADNDFKWLADVILIHRARLAEKTGETEREAALVAEFFSRQPLLFEPDHAVNFAFLDYQEKLKRKYRELKKAQAGT
;
A
#
# COMPACT_ATOMS: atom_id res chain seq x y z
N MET A 1 0.94 -21.35 52.94
CA MET A 1 0.37 -22.01 51.74
C MET A 1 0.02 -20.94 50.71
N GLY A 2 0.96 -20.62 49.81
CA GLY A 2 0.71 -19.75 48.67
C GLY A 2 0.61 -20.61 47.42
N LEU A 3 -0.61 -20.83 46.92
CA LEU A 3 -0.86 -21.42 45.61
C LEU A 3 -0.51 -20.37 44.55
N PHE A 4 0.76 -20.32 44.15
CA PHE A 4 1.13 -19.67 42.89
C PHE A 4 0.60 -20.55 41.76
N SER A 5 -0.54 -20.15 41.19
CA SER A 5 -0.98 -20.66 39.90
C SER A 5 0.00 -20.17 38.85
N ASN A 6 1.01 -20.98 38.51
CA ASN A 6 1.77 -20.83 37.28
C ASN A 6 0.81 -21.12 36.11
N LYS A 7 -0.01 -20.14 35.72
CA LYS A 7 -0.73 -20.22 34.45
C LYS A 7 0.33 -20.36 33.36
N ALA A 8 0.26 -21.45 32.60
CA ALA A 8 1.07 -21.60 31.40
C ALA A 8 0.83 -20.39 30.49
N GLU A 9 1.90 -19.80 29.97
CA GLU A 9 1.85 -18.71 29.00
C GLU A 9 1.04 -19.18 27.78
N SER A 10 0.10 -18.36 27.31
CA SER A 10 -0.66 -18.67 26.09
C SER A 10 0.19 -18.47 24.83
N VAL A 11 -0.26 -19.02 23.70
CA VAL A 11 0.43 -18.80 22.40
C VAL A 11 0.53 -17.31 22.09
N GLU A 12 -0.54 -16.54 22.30
CA GLU A 12 -0.56 -15.10 22.08
C GLU A 12 0.45 -14.36 22.95
N GLN A 13 0.50 -14.69 24.25
CA GLN A 13 1.44 -14.06 25.18
C GLN A 13 2.89 -14.32 24.79
N ALA A 14 3.20 -15.55 24.39
CA ALA A 14 4.53 -15.92 23.92
C ALA A 14 4.93 -15.12 22.67
N ILE A 15 4.02 -14.97 21.71
CA ILE A 15 4.28 -14.19 20.49
C ILE A 15 4.43 -12.70 20.80
N GLU A 16 3.53 -12.11 21.59
CA GLU A 16 3.61 -10.70 22.00
C GLU A 16 4.92 -10.39 22.72
N ARG A 17 5.38 -11.29 23.59
CA ARG A 17 6.66 -11.18 24.29
C ARG A 17 7.82 -11.16 23.30
N LEU A 18 7.84 -12.08 22.33
CA LEU A 18 8.90 -12.11 21.31
C LEU A 18 8.95 -10.83 20.46
N PHE A 19 7.80 -10.24 20.14
CA PHE A 19 7.76 -8.94 19.45
C PHE A 19 8.33 -7.81 20.32
N LYS A 20 7.95 -7.74 21.60
CA LYS A 20 8.46 -6.73 22.54
C LYS A 20 9.97 -6.85 22.75
N GLU A 21 10.49 -8.07 22.78
CA GLU A 21 11.92 -8.37 22.94
C GLU A 21 12.70 -8.33 21.62
N GLN A 22 12.05 -8.03 20.49
CA GLN A 22 12.65 -8.06 19.15
C GLN A 22 13.26 -9.42 18.75
N ARG A 23 12.83 -10.51 19.38
CA ARG A 23 13.33 -11.88 19.17
C ARG A 23 12.49 -12.64 18.15
N VAL A 24 12.11 -11.97 17.07
CA VAL A 24 11.14 -12.50 16.10
C VAL A 24 11.67 -13.73 15.34
N ALA A 25 12.99 -13.89 15.26
CA ALA A 25 13.63 -15.09 14.69
C ALA A 25 13.31 -16.36 15.50
N GLU A 26 12.91 -16.24 16.76
CA GLU A 26 12.67 -17.37 17.66
C GLU A 26 11.22 -17.86 17.67
N ILE A 27 10.31 -17.21 16.93
CA ILE A 27 8.88 -17.56 16.87
C ILE A 27 8.67 -19.06 16.64
N GLU A 28 9.34 -19.67 15.66
CA GLU A 28 9.12 -21.08 15.36
C GLU A 28 9.55 -21.99 16.51
N THR A 29 10.67 -21.69 17.17
CA THR A 29 11.16 -22.45 18.32
C THR A 29 10.18 -22.35 19.48
N GLU A 30 9.61 -21.17 19.71
CA GLU A 30 8.63 -20.95 20.77
C GLU A 30 7.31 -21.68 20.49
N LEU A 31 6.82 -21.62 19.25
CA LEU A 31 5.60 -22.31 18.84
C LEU A 31 5.69 -23.84 19.03
N ARG A 32 6.87 -24.44 18.90
CA ARG A 32 7.07 -25.90 19.10
C ARG A 32 6.82 -26.37 20.54
N LYS A 33 6.75 -25.47 21.51
CA LYS A 33 6.38 -25.80 22.90
C LYS A 33 4.88 -26.09 23.06
N PHE A 34 4.08 -25.69 22.08
CA PHE A 34 2.63 -25.85 22.07
C PHE A 34 2.23 -26.98 21.12
N ASP A 35 1.28 -27.80 21.54
CA ASP A 35 0.72 -28.89 20.74
C ASP A 35 -0.51 -28.36 19.96
N PRO A 36 -0.43 -28.15 18.64
CA PRO A 36 -1.48 -27.49 17.87
C PRO A 36 -2.80 -28.26 17.85
N GLU A 37 -2.79 -29.58 18.05
CA GLU A 37 -4.00 -30.42 18.08
C GLU A 37 -4.81 -30.21 19.38
N LYS A 38 -4.19 -29.66 20.42
CA LYS A 38 -4.85 -29.35 21.70
C LYS A 38 -5.34 -27.90 21.78
N LEU A 39 -4.87 -27.03 20.90
CA LEU A 39 -5.27 -25.63 20.85
C LEU A 39 -6.68 -25.49 20.27
N ARG A 40 -7.39 -24.43 20.68
CA ARG A 40 -8.75 -24.13 20.21
C ARG A 40 -8.93 -22.64 19.97
N GLY A 41 -9.85 -22.31 19.07
CA GLY A 41 -10.20 -20.93 18.74
C GLY A 41 -8.98 -20.08 18.42
N LYS A 42 -8.90 -18.90 19.03
CA LYS A 42 -7.87 -17.89 18.75
C LYS A 42 -6.44 -18.36 19.00
N GLU A 43 -6.20 -19.27 19.96
CA GLU A 43 -4.86 -19.83 20.18
C GLU A 43 -4.41 -20.73 19.02
N LYS A 44 -5.33 -21.54 18.47
CA LYS A 44 -5.05 -22.40 17.31
C LYS A 44 -4.76 -21.53 16.08
N ASP A 45 -5.59 -20.51 15.84
CA ASP A 45 -5.42 -19.55 14.75
C ASP A 45 -4.06 -18.83 14.85
N THR A 46 -3.73 -18.31 16.04
CA THR A 46 -2.46 -17.61 16.29
C THR A 46 -1.27 -18.53 16.03
N TRP A 47 -1.33 -19.78 16.52
CA TRP A 47 -0.25 -20.75 16.31
C TRP A 47 -0.02 -21.01 14.81
N TYR A 48 -1.08 -21.32 14.07
CA TYR A 48 -1.01 -21.64 12.65
C TYR A 48 -0.58 -20.45 11.80
N PHE A 49 -1.08 -19.25 12.12
CA PHE A 49 -0.68 -18.01 11.46
C PHE A 49 0.82 -17.77 11.63
N TYR A 50 1.32 -17.75 12.86
CA TYR A 50 2.73 -17.45 13.12
C TYR A 50 3.68 -18.56 12.67
N TRP A 51 3.22 -19.81 12.58
CA TRP A 51 3.96 -20.91 11.98
C TRP A 51 4.22 -20.68 10.48
N GLY A 52 3.22 -20.19 9.75
CA GLY A 52 3.35 -19.76 8.36
C GLY A 52 4.24 -18.52 8.20
N VAL A 53 4.00 -17.48 9.00
CA VAL A 53 4.79 -16.24 9.01
C VAL A 53 6.27 -16.50 9.29
N ALA A 54 6.60 -17.46 10.16
CA ALA A 54 7.99 -17.82 10.44
C ALA A 54 8.74 -18.35 9.20
N ALA A 55 8.08 -19.14 8.34
CA ALA A 55 8.68 -19.58 7.08
C ALA A 55 8.83 -18.43 6.09
N PHE A 56 7.79 -17.59 5.96
CA PHE A 56 7.83 -16.39 5.11
C PHE A 56 9.00 -15.46 5.48
N ARG A 57 9.20 -15.20 6.78
CA ARG A 57 10.27 -14.32 7.28
C ARG A 57 11.68 -14.84 6.98
N ARG A 58 11.86 -16.15 6.79
CA ARG A 58 13.13 -16.75 6.37
C ARG A 58 13.37 -16.67 4.86
N GLY A 59 12.41 -16.16 4.09
CA GLY A 59 12.45 -16.18 2.63
C GLY A 59 12.07 -17.53 2.00
N ASP A 60 11.66 -18.52 2.80
CA ASP A 60 11.23 -19.83 2.31
C ASP A 60 9.76 -19.78 1.88
N ARG A 61 9.53 -19.22 0.69
CA ARG A 61 8.18 -19.06 0.10
C ARG A 61 7.45 -20.39 -0.12
N PRO A 62 8.09 -21.46 -0.64
CA PRO A 62 7.42 -22.75 -0.80
C PRO A 62 6.90 -23.31 0.54
N GLU A 63 7.71 -23.24 1.59
CA GLU A 63 7.28 -23.69 2.92
C GLU A 63 6.22 -22.76 3.51
N ALA A 64 6.35 -21.43 3.34
CA ALA A 64 5.33 -20.47 3.77
C ALA A 64 3.96 -20.79 3.15
N PHE A 65 3.92 -21.01 1.84
CA PHE A 65 2.70 -21.43 1.15
C PHE A 65 2.14 -22.74 1.72
N ARG A 66 2.96 -23.78 1.85
CA ARG A 66 2.52 -25.08 2.38
C ARG A 66 1.92 -24.96 3.78
N ARG A 67 2.56 -24.16 4.64
CA ARG A 67 2.13 -23.93 6.03
C ARG A 67 0.85 -23.10 6.09
N LEU A 68 0.75 -22.03 5.32
CA LEU A 68 -0.42 -21.17 5.27
C LEU A 68 -1.63 -21.88 4.63
N ASP A 69 -1.41 -22.73 3.63
CA ASP A 69 -2.46 -23.56 3.04
C ASP A 69 -2.98 -24.60 4.04
N LYS A 70 -2.10 -25.24 4.82
CA LYS A 70 -2.52 -26.09 5.95
C LYS A 70 -3.27 -25.26 7.00
N ALA A 71 -2.72 -24.11 7.39
CA ALA A 71 -3.33 -23.20 8.36
C ALA A 71 -4.75 -22.82 7.96
N HIS A 72 -4.98 -22.52 6.68
CA HIS A 72 -6.30 -22.14 6.19
C HIS A 72 -7.29 -23.31 6.22
N ARG A 73 -6.84 -24.54 5.98
CA ARG A 73 -7.68 -25.74 6.13
C ARG A 73 -8.07 -26.00 7.59
N GLU A 74 -7.15 -25.73 8.52
CA GLU A 74 -7.35 -25.95 9.96
C GLU A 74 -8.14 -24.83 10.64
N CYS A 75 -8.07 -23.62 10.08
CA CYS A 75 -8.64 -22.37 10.59
C CYS A 75 -9.26 -21.55 9.44
N PRO A 76 -10.34 -22.05 8.79
CA PRO A 76 -10.91 -21.43 7.57
C PRO A 76 -11.50 -20.04 7.80
N GLU A 77 -11.96 -19.75 9.02
CA GLU A 77 -12.58 -18.47 9.40
C GLU A 77 -11.56 -17.38 9.77
N SER A 78 -10.25 -17.68 9.69
CA SER A 78 -9.20 -16.72 10.06
C SER A 78 -8.86 -15.79 8.89
N ASP A 79 -9.37 -14.55 8.95
CA ASP A 79 -9.06 -13.50 7.98
C ASP A 79 -7.54 -13.23 7.86
N GLN A 80 -6.77 -13.37 8.94
CA GLN A 80 -5.30 -13.17 8.92
C GLN A 80 -4.59 -14.25 8.10
N ILE A 81 -4.98 -15.51 8.29
CA ILE A 81 -4.44 -16.64 7.52
C ILE A 81 -4.87 -16.53 6.07
N ALA A 82 -6.14 -16.20 5.80
CA ALA A 82 -6.65 -15.99 4.45
C ALA A 82 -5.88 -14.88 3.73
N PHE A 83 -5.66 -13.74 4.38
CA PHE A 83 -4.86 -12.64 3.83
C PHE A 83 -3.45 -13.09 3.48
N SER A 84 -2.71 -13.71 4.42
CA SER A 84 -1.34 -14.16 4.15
C SER A 84 -1.28 -15.23 3.07
N LEU A 85 -2.21 -16.19 3.03
CA LEU A 85 -2.29 -17.16 1.95
C LEU A 85 -2.59 -16.50 0.60
N GLY A 86 -3.42 -15.45 0.58
CA GLY A 86 -3.68 -14.63 -0.60
C GLY A 86 -2.40 -14.00 -1.16
N GLN A 87 -1.52 -13.49 -0.29
CA GLN A 87 -0.21 -12.98 -0.69
C GLN A 87 0.70 -14.06 -1.31
N GLU A 88 0.61 -15.31 -0.84
CA GLU A 88 1.36 -16.40 -1.46
C GLU A 88 0.79 -16.81 -2.82
N TYR A 89 -0.54 -16.78 -3.01
CA TYR A 89 -1.14 -16.98 -4.34
C TYR A 89 -0.76 -15.86 -5.32
N GLU A 90 -0.63 -14.62 -4.85
CA GLU A 90 -0.04 -13.53 -5.63
C GLU A 90 1.38 -13.85 -6.09
N ALA A 91 2.23 -14.30 -5.17
CA ALA A 91 3.61 -14.66 -5.48
C ALA A 91 3.71 -15.79 -6.51
N LYS A 92 2.69 -16.66 -6.57
CA LYS A 92 2.54 -17.73 -7.56
C LYS A 92 1.81 -17.29 -8.84
N ALA A 93 1.56 -15.99 -9.02
CA ALA A 93 0.84 -15.44 -10.17
C ALA A 93 -0.57 -16.03 -10.38
N ASP A 94 -1.27 -16.37 -9.30
CA ASP A 94 -2.66 -16.85 -9.30
C ASP A 94 -3.62 -15.79 -8.71
N PRO A 95 -3.96 -14.74 -9.49
CA PRO A 95 -4.77 -13.62 -9.00
C PRO A 95 -6.20 -14.03 -8.63
N GLN A 96 -6.74 -15.11 -9.20
CA GLN A 96 -8.11 -15.55 -8.93
C GLN A 96 -8.23 -16.17 -7.54
N LYS A 97 -7.29 -17.04 -7.16
CA LYS A 97 -7.25 -17.57 -5.79
C LYS A 97 -6.88 -16.47 -4.79
N MET A 98 -5.92 -15.62 -5.13
CA MET A 98 -5.56 -14.46 -4.32
C MET A 98 -6.80 -13.62 -3.96
N VAL A 99 -7.58 -13.17 -4.96
CA VAL A 99 -8.73 -12.30 -4.69
C VAL A 99 -9.86 -13.02 -3.96
N SER A 100 -10.07 -14.32 -4.19
CA SER A 100 -11.05 -15.09 -3.43
C SER A 100 -10.76 -15.10 -1.92
N LEU A 101 -9.49 -15.16 -1.54
CA LEU A 101 -9.06 -15.11 -0.15
C LEU A 101 -9.17 -13.71 0.44
N PHE A 102 -8.79 -12.68 -0.32
CA PHE A 102 -8.96 -11.29 0.13
C PHE A 102 -10.42 -10.91 0.33
N LYS A 103 -11.35 -11.41 -0.50
CA LYS A 103 -12.79 -11.19 -0.34
C LYS A 103 -13.35 -11.76 0.97
N ALA A 104 -12.72 -12.77 1.54
CA ALA A 104 -13.09 -13.31 2.85
C ALA A 104 -12.58 -12.44 4.01
N CYS A 105 -11.63 -11.53 3.75
CA CYS A 105 -11.03 -10.69 4.77
C CYS A 105 -11.83 -9.39 4.96
N SER A 106 -11.99 -8.95 6.20
CA SER A 106 -12.72 -7.72 6.52
C SER A 106 -12.08 -6.92 7.65
N PHE A 107 -12.05 -5.60 7.51
CA PHE A 107 -11.79 -4.72 8.65
C PHE A 107 -13.03 -4.68 9.56
N PRO A 108 -12.89 -4.74 10.90
CA PRO A 108 -11.64 -4.67 11.68
C PRO A 108 -11.02 -6.02 12.09
N LYS A 109 -11.46 -7.16 11.55
CA LYS A 109 -10.85 -8.47 11.88
C LYS A 109 -9.39 -8.55 11.43
N ILE A 110 -9.08 -7.91 10.30
CA ILE A 110 -7.70 -7.56 9.90
C ILE A 110 -7.49 -6.05 9.99
N SER A 111 -6.23 -5.64 10.09
CA SER A 111 -5.87 -4.22 10.11
C SER A 111 -6.27 -3.53 8.81
N ALA A 112 -6.56 -2.23 8.87
CA ALA A 112 -6.87 -1.46 7.68
C ALA A 112 -5.66 -1.37 6.72
N GLN A 113 -4.43 -1.50 7.23
CA GLN A 113 -3.22 -1.64 6.42
C GLN A 113 -3.23 -2.92 5.57
N TYR A 114 -3.71 -4.05 6.11
CA TYR A 114 -3.84 -5.29 5.34
C TYR A 114 -4.93 -5.17 4.27
N VAL A 115 -6.02 -4.45 4.56
CA VAL A 115 -7.05 -4.16 3.57
C VAL A 115 -6.51 -3.27 2.43
N LEU A 116 -5.73 -2.23 2.74
CA LEU A 116 -5.04 -1.44 1.71
C LEU A 116 -4.07 -2.28 0.88
N ALA A 117 -3.27 -3.13 1.53
CA ALA A 117 -2.36 -4.03 0.83
C ALA A 117 -3.13 -5.00 -0.10
N ALA A 118 -4.26 -5.57 0.35
CA ALA A 118 -5.13 -6.40 -0.49
C ALA A 118 -5.67 -5.61 -1.70
N SER A 119 -6.11 -4.36 -1.47
CA SER A 119 -6.55 -3.45 -2.53
C SER A 119 -5.45 -3.16 -3.55
N ARG A 120 -4.20 -2.95 -3.09
CA ARG A 120 -3.02 -2.80 -3.95
C ARG A 120 -2.74 -4.07 -4.77
N TYR A 121 -2.83 -5.25 -4.18
CA TYR A 121 -2.64 -6.48 -4.94
C TYR A 121 -3.70 -6.64 -6.03
N CYS A 122 -4.96 -6.30 -5.74
CA CYS A 122 -6.00 -6.24 -6.77
C CYS A 122 -5.66 -5.23 -7.88
N TYR A 123 -5.16 -4.03 -7.53
CA TYR A 123 -4.65 -3.05 -8.49
C TYR A 123 -3.55 -3.64 -9.39
N LEU A 124 -2.55 -4.29 -8.78
CA LEU A 124 -1.42 -4.90 -9.48
C LEU A 124 -1.86 -5.97 -10.49
N TRP A 125 -3.04 -6.56 -10.35
CA TRP A 125 -3.58 -7.63 -11.20
C TRP A 125 -4.84 -7.25 -12.02
N ASP A 126 -5.14 -5.96 -12.18
CA ASP A 126 -6.32 -5.43 -12.93
C ASP A 126 -7.68 -5.86 -12.36
N LEU A 127 -7.73 -6.23 -11.09
CA LEU A 127 -8.96 -6.54 -10.38
C LEU A 127 -9.55 -5.28 -9.72
N LEU A 128 -9.72 -4.20 -10.51
CA LEU A 128 -9.98 -2.86 -9.99
C LEU A 128 -11.27 -2.76 -9.16
N GLU A 129 -12.34 -3.42 -9.60
CA GLU A 129 -13.60 -3.43 -8.83
C GLU A 129 -13.45 -4.11 -7.47
N ASP A 130 -12.72 -5.22 -7.43
CA ASP A 130 -12.47 -5.94 -6.19
C ASP A 130 -11.55 -5.14 -5.27
N GLY A 131 -10.52 -4.50 -5.83
CA GLY A 131 -9.65 -3.57 -5.12
C GLY A 131 -10.42 -2.41 -4.50
N GLN A 132 -11.38 -1.84 -5.22
CA GLN A 132 -12.25 -0.78 -4.71
C GLN A 132 -13.18 -1.28 -3.60
N ARG A 133 -13.87 -2.41 -3.80
CA ARG A 133 -14.81 -2.97 -2.81
C ARG A 133 -14.14 -3.29 -1.48
N LEU A 134 -12.88 -3.72 -1.51
CA LEU A 134 -12.09 -3.96 -0.29
C LEU A 134 -11.98 -2.70 0.59
N LEU A 135 -12.06 -1.49 0.01
CA LEU A 135 -11.98 -0.25 0.77
C LEU A 135 -13.29 0.14 1.45
N ASP A 136 -14.43 -0.47 1.11
CA ASP A 136 -15.74 -0.10 1.64
C ASP A 136 -15.83 -0.08 3.17
N PRO A 137 -15.29 -1.08 3.91
CA PRO A 137 -15.31 -1.06 5.37
C PRO A 137 -14.50 0.10 5.96
N ILE A 138 -13.38 0.50 5.33
CA ILE A 138 -12.57 1.64 5.76
C ILE A 138 -13.34 2.94 5.55
N ARG A 139 -13.97 3.12 4.37
CA ARG A 139 -14.78 4.30 4.06
C ARG A 139 -15.95 4.45 5.03
N ALA A 140 -16.65 3.35 5.30
CA ALA A 140 -17.74 3.32 6.25
C ALA A 140 -17.28 3.73 7.66
N ALA A 141 -16.08 3.32 8.09
CA ALA A 141 -15.53 3.66 9.39
C ALA A 141 -15.34 5.18 9.57
N TYR A 142 -14.86 5.91 8.54
CA TYR A 142 -14.74 7.38 8.63
C TYR A 142 -16.08 8.05 8.94
N PHE A 143 -17.16 7.64 8.26
CA PHE A 143 -18.50 8.18 8.49
C PHE A 143 -19.12 7.73 9.81
N GLN A 144 -18.85 6.51 10.27
CA GLN A 144 -19.30 6.04 11.57
C GLN A 144 -18.63 6.80 12.72
N LEU A 145 -17.36 7.16 12.57
CA LEU A 145 -16.63 7.98 13.53
C LEU A 145 -16.97 9.47 13.40
N GLY A 146 -17.43 9.92 12.24
CA GLY A 146 -17.73 11.32 11.96
C GLY A 146 -16.47 12.20 11.89
N ILE A 147 -15.33 11.62 11.51
CA ILE A 147 -14.03 12.30 11.48
C ILE A 147 -13.18 11.81 10.30
N ALA A 148 -12.47 12.73 9.65
CA ALA A 148 -11.51 12.50 8.57
C ALA A 148 -10.09 13.01 8.87
N ASP A 149 -9.87 13.69 9.99
CA ASP A 149 -8.56 14.14 10.46
C ASP A 149 -7.53 13.00 10.45
N ASP A 150 -6.48 13.18 9.64
CA ASP A 150 -5.50 12.13 9.34
C ASP A 150 -4.76 11.68 10.62
N HIS A 151 -4.53 12.58 11.59
CA HIS A 151 -3.91 12.22 12.85
C HIS A 151 -4.83 11.34 13.71
N PHE A 152 -6.09 11.73 13.85
CA PHE A 152 -7.07 10.99 14.64
C PHE A 152 -7.31 9.59 14.08
N VAL A 153 -7.54 9.48 12.77
CA VAL A 153 -7.83 8.18 12.14
C VAL A 153 -6.63 7.24 12.22
N TYR A 154 -5.41 7.77 12.10
CA TYR A 154 -4.18 7.00 12.25
C TYR A 154 -4.00 6.41 13.65
N VAL A 155 -4.25 7.20 14.70
CA VAL A 155 -4.20 6.72 16.09
C VAL A 155 -5.22 5.59 16.34
N ARG A 156 -6.30 5.54 15.57
CA ARG A 156 -7.32 4.49 15.62
C ARG A 156 -7.06 3.31 14.68
N GLY A 157 -5.90 3.28 14.02
CA GLY A 157 -5.50 2.18 13.14
C GLY A 157 -6.20 2.18 11.77
N LEU A 158 -6.80 3.30 11.38
CA LEU A 158 -7.30 3.54 10.03
C LEU A 158 -6.19 4.23 9.20
N PRO A 159 -6.15 4.03 7.88
CA PRO A 159 -5.32 4.84 7.01
C PRO A 159 -5.82 6.29 6.99
N PHE A 160 -4.92 7.18 6.56
CA PHE A 160 -5.28 8.56 6.25
C PHE A 160 -6.44 8.59 5.27
N PHE A 161 -7.35 9.54 5.48
CA PHE A 161 -8.49 9.76 4.60
C PHE A 161 -8.01 10.03 3.16
N SER A 162 -6.99 10.89 3.02
CA SER A 162 -6.35 11.18 1.73
C SER A 162 -5.81 9.93 1.03
N GLN A 163 -5.22 8.99 1.77
CA GLN A 163 -4.69 7.75 1.21
C GLN A 163 -5.82 6.88 0.64
N THR A 164 -6.88 6.62 1.42
CA THR A 164 -8.04 5.85 0.95
C THR A 164 -8.72 6.53 -0.24
N TRP A 165 -8.82 7.86 -0.20
CA TRP A 165 -9.36 8.67 -1.29
C TRP A 165 -8.52 8.55 -2.58
N SER A 166 -7.19 8.63 -2.50
CA SER A 166 -6.31 8.53 -3.66
C SER A 166 -6.31 7.13 -4.29
N TYR A 167 -6.49 6.06 -3.50
CA TYR A 167 -6.72 4.71 -4.07
C TYR A 167 -8.00 4.68 -4.90
N LEU A 168 -9.09 5.24 -4.37
CA LEU A 168 -10.35 5.34 -5.09
C LEU A 168 -10.21 6.16 -6.38
N LEU A 169 -9.54 7.31 -6.32
CA LEU A 169 -9.25 8.12 -7.51
C LEU A 169 -8.45 7.33 -8.54
N CYS A 170 -7.45 6.54 -8.12
CA CYS A 170 -6.70 5.66 -9.01
C CYS A 170 -7.64 4.70 -9.77
N PHE A 171 -8.52 4.00 -9.06
CA PHE A 171 -9.46 3.05 -9.68
C PHE A 171 -10.47 3.74 -10.61
N CYS A 172 -10.94 4.93 -10.25
CA CYS A 172 -11.83 5.74 -11.07
C CYS A 172 -11.12 6.24 -12.34
N ALA A 173 -9.91 6.78 -12.22
CA ALA A 173 -9.13 7.28 -13.34
C ALA A 173 -8.82 6.17 -14.36
N LEU A 174 -8.47 4.96 -13.91
CA LEU A 174 -8.20 3.82 -14.80
C LEU A 174 -9.42 3.29 -15.53
N ARG A 175 -10.62 3.45 -14.96
CA ARG A 175 -11.89 3.08 -15.61
C ARG A 175 -12.51 4.24 -16.40
N ASN A 176 -11.93 5.44 -16.30
CA ASN A 176 -12.50 6.67 -16.81
C ASN A 176 -13.95 6.89 -16.33
N ASP A 177 -14.23 6.55 -15.07
CA ASP A 177 -15.51 6.75 -14.39
C ASP A 177 -15.27 7.33 -13.00
N PHE A 178 -15.65 8.60 -12.83
CA PHE A 178 -15.41 9.37 -11.62
C PHE A 178 -16.61 9.42 -10.66
N THR A 179 -17.73 8.78 -11.02
CA THR A 179 -18.98 8.86 -10.25
C THR A 179 -18.79 8.51 -8.78
N VAL A 180 -18.08 7.39 -8.50
CA VAL A 180 -17.88 6.91 -7.13
C VAL A 180 -17.02 7.86 -6.29
N ILE A 181 -15.97 8.44 -6.87
CA ILE A 181 -15.07 9.33 -6.13
C ILE A 181 -15.68 10.72 -5.94
N GLU A 182 -16.49 11.19 -6.90
CA GLU A 182 -17.29 12.41 -6.75
C GLU A 182 -18.31 12.25 -5.60
N ASP A 183 -19.07 11.16 -5.60
CA ASP A 183 -20.04 10.86 -4.54
C ASP A 183 -19.37 10.76 -3.18
N PHE A 184 -18.24 10.06 -3.09
CA PHE A 184 -17.49 9.94 -1.84
C PHE A 184 -16.97 11.30 -1.35
N THR A 185 -16.43 12.12 -2.25
CA THR A 185 -15.93 13.47 -1.92
C THR A 185 -17.06 14.38 -1.45
N ASN A 186 -18.20 14.38 -2.15
CA ASN A 186 -19.36 15.20 -1.81
C ASN A 186 -19.97 14.78 -0.47
N GLN A 187 -20.10 13.48 -0.22
CA GLN A 187 -20.60 12.97 1.06
C GLN A 187 -19.66 13.28 2.21
N ALA A 188 -18.36 13.13 2.02
CA ALA A 188 -17.35 13.45 3.03
C ALA A 188 -17.41 14.94 3.39
N ARG A 189 -17.38 15.83 2.40
CA ARG A 189 -17.51 17.28 2.60
C ARG A 189 -18.79 17.68 3.35
N ALA A 190 -19.90 16.98 3.12
CA ALA A 190 -21.17 17.28 3.76
C ALA A 190 -21.26 16.79 5.23
N LYS A 191 -20.48 15.76 5.60
CA LYS A 191 -20.63 15.06 6.90
C LYS A 191 -19.42 15.13 7.81
N LEU A 192 -18.24 15.37 7.27
CA LEU A 192 -16.96 15.42 7.96
C LEU A 192 -16.45 16.86 7.76
N SER A 193 -16.31 17.64 8.83
CA SER A 193 -16.00 19.09 8.74
C SER A 193 -14.58 19.43 9.18
N ASP A 194 -13.89 18.42 9.71
CA ASP A 194 -12.56 18.45 10.32
C ASP A 194 -11.43 18.23 9.32
N TYR A 195 -11.74 18.15 8.02
CA TYR A 195 -10.79 17.89 6.96
C TYR A 195 -10.95 18.90 5.82
N ASP A 196 -9.84 19.33 5.24
CA ASP A 196 -9.86 20.15 4.03
C ASP A 196 -10.19 19.26 2.83
N PHE A 197 -11.31 19.48 2.16
CA PHE A 197 -11.69 18.70 0.97
C PHE A 197 -11.36 19.43 -0.34
N ASP A 198 -10.89 20.67 -0.28
CA ASP A 198 -10.64 21.46 -1.47
C ASP A 198 -9.38 20.99 -2.21
N HIS A 199 -8.33 20.55 -1.49
CA HIS A 199 -7.15 19.98 -2.14
C HIS A 199 -7.44 18.65 -2.83
N LEU A 200 -8.36 17.84 -2.30
CA LEU A 200 -8.82 16.59 -2.92
C LEU A 200 -9.65 16.90 -4.18
N ALA A 201 -10.59 17.84 -4.10
CA ALA A 201 -11.37 18.27 -5.25
C ALA A 201 -10.49 18.85 -6.39
N SER A 202 -9.47 19.65 -6.04
CA SER A 202 -8.46 20.15 -6.98
C SER A 202 -7.74 19.00 -7.70
N THR A 203 -7.33 17.97 -6.96
CA THR A 203 -6.67 16.78 -7.54
C THR A 203 -7.61 15.99 -8.45
N LEU A 204 -8.88 15.80 -8.06
CA LEU A 204 -9.89 15.14 -8.88
C LEU A 204 -10.10 15.87 -10.22
N ARG A 205 -10.23 17.20 -10.19
CA ARG A 205 -10.37 18.02 -11.41
C ARG A 205 -9.17 17.83 -12.35
N CYS A 206 -7.96 17.69 -11.82
CA CYS A 206 -6.77 17.46 -12.65
C CYS A 206 -6.89 16.17 -13.47
N TYR A 207 -7.41 15.10 -12.87
CA TYR A 207 -7.63 13.82 -13.55
C TYR A 207 -8.79 13.86 -14.55
N GLN A 208 -9.85 14.62 -14.25
CA GLN A 208 -10.99 14.81 -15.16
C GLN A 208 -10.62 15.66 -16.38
N ALA A 209 -9.81 16.70 -16.19
CA ALA A 209 -9.39 17.63 -17.23
C ALA A 209 -8.09 17.22 -17.94
N HIS A 210 -7.41 16.17 -17.48
CA HIS A 210 -6.07 15.77 -17.90
C HIS A 210 -5.04 16.92 -17.87
N SER A 211 -5.14 17.79 -16.87
CA SER A 211 -4.28 18.96 -16.73
C SER A 211 -3.95 19.22 -15.28
N PHE A 212 -2.66 19.41 -14.99
CA PHE A 212 -2.16 19.65 -13.63
C PHE A 212 -1.74 21.11 -13.38
N GLN A 213 -2.02 22.02 -14.32
CA GLN A 213 -1.56 23.43 -14.24
C GLN A 213 -2.07 24.16 -13.00
N GLU A 214 -3.35 23.97 -12.65
CA GLU A 214 -3.94 24.56 -11.43
C GLU A 214 -3.21 24.06 -10.17
N LYS A 215 -2.93 22.76 -10.11
CA LYS A 215 -2.24 22.13 -8.97
C LYS A 215 -0.79 22.56 -8.85
N ILE A 216 -0.10 22.76 -9.97
CA ILE A 216 1.26 23.32 -10.00
C ILE A 216 1.24 24.72 -9.37
N ALA A 217 0.35 25.61 -9.81
CA ALA A 217 0.25 26.97 -9.28
C ALA A 217 -0.16 27.01 -7.79
N GLU A 218 -0.99 26.06 -7.34
CA GLU A 218 -1.34 25.86 -5.93
C GLU A 218 -0.11 25.49 -5.10
N LEU A 219 0.65 24.47 -5.53
CA LEU A 219 1.86 24.01 -4.84
C LEU A 219 2.98 25.06 -4.82
N GLU A 220 3.15 25.81 -5.90
CA GLU A 220 4.11 26.91 -5.95
C GLU A 220 3.80 27.98 -4.90
N ARG A 221 2.54 28.43 -4.82
CA ARG A 221 2.11 29.40 -3.81
C ARG A 221 2.26 28.84 -2.40
N HIS A 222 1.94 27.56 -2.19
CA HIS A 222 2.11 26.93 -0.89
C HIS A 222 3.59 26.91 -0.47
N LEU A 223 4.49 26.44 -1.35
CA LEU A 223 5.93 26.34 -1.07
C LEU A 223 6.61 27.71 -0.89
N GLN A 224 6.15 28.75 -1.59
CA GLN A 224 6.65 30.12 -1.40
C GLN A 224 6.31 30.68 -0.01
N ASN A 225 5.16 30.31 0.54
CA ASN A 225 4.68 30.79 1.83
C ASN A 225 4.95 29.82 2.99
N ALA A 226 5.51 28.64 2.69
CA ALA A 226 5.74 27.58 3.66
C ALA A 226 6.83 27.97 4.67
N ASP A 227 6.61 27.62 5.93
CA ASP A 227 7.62 27.73 6.98
C ASP A 227 8.73 26.69 6.74
N GLN A 228 9.94 27.20 6.49
CA GLN A 228 11.11 26.38 6.14
C GLN A 228 11.58 25.43 7.26
N ARG A 229 11.07 25.59 8.48
CA ARG A 229 11.38 24.69 9.60
C ARG A 229 10.71 23.32 9.46
N PHE A 230 9.64 23.22 8.67
CA PHE A 230 8.93 21.96 8.44
C PHE A 230 9.44 21.28 7.18
N PRO A 231 9.58 19.94 7.16
CA PRO A 231 9.99 19.21 5.97
C PRO A 231 9.02 19.45 4.81
N GLN A 232 9.58 19.79 3.64
CA GLN A 232 8.85 20.11 2.41
C GLN A 232 9.17 19.13 1.28
N GLY A 233 9.92 18.05 1.54
CA GLY A 233 10.38 17.13 0.49
C GLY A 233 9.22 16.51 -0.29
N TYR A 234 8.11 16.17 0.37
CA TYR A 234 6.91 15.66 -0.30
C TYR A 234 6.36 16.67 -1.32
N SER A 235 6.05 17.89 -0.91
CA SER A 235 5.46 18.93 -1.77
C SER A 235 6.43 19.39 -2.86
N ARG A 236 7.74 19.47 -2.57
CA ARG A 236 8.79 19.78 -3.56
C ARG A 236 8.90 18.70 -4.62
N THR A 237 8.90 17.43 -4.21
CA THR A 237 8.90 16.29 -5.13
C THR A 237 7.65 16.31 -5.99
N GLN A 238 6.48 16.53 -5.40
CA GLN A 238 5.22 16.62 -6.13
C GLN A 238 5.27 17.73 -7.18
N LEU A 239 5.71 18.94 -6.81
CA LEU A 239 5.82 20.05 -7.73
C LEU A 239 6.80 19.75 -8.88
N ALA A 240 7.99 19.22 -8.58
CA ALA A 240 8.99 18.88 -9.58
C ALA A 240 8.47 17.84 -10.58
N CYS A 241 7.81 16.80 -10.08
CA CYS A 241 7.17 15.77 -10.90
C CYS A 241 6.13 16.39 -11.83
N LEU A 242 5.19 17.18 -11.29
CA LEU A 242 4.14 17.81 -12.10
C LEU A 242 4.71 18.77 -13.16
N ARG A 243 5.72 19.58 -12.82
CA ARG A 243 6.40 20.46 -13.78
C ARG A 243 7.04 19.66 -14.91
N ALA A 244 7.83 18.64 -14.58
CA ALA A 244 8.49 17.77 -15.56
C ALA A 244 7.52 17.15 -16.57
N LEU A 245 6.29 16.84 -16.15
CA LEU A 245 5.24 16.34 -17.06
C LEU A 245 4.75 17.38 -18.06
N THR A 246 4.72 18.64 -17.66
CA THR A 246 4.15 19.74 -18.46
C THR A 246 5.17 20.44 -19.36
N LEU A 247 6.47 20.24 -19.10
CA LEU A 247 7.54 20.85 -19.88
C LEU A 247 7.70 20.15 -21.24
N ALA A 248 7.86 20.98 -22.28
CA ALA A 248 8.10 20.51 -23.64
C ALA A 248 9.57 20.10 -23.85
N ASP A 249 10.50 20.82 -23.24
CA ASP A 249 11.94 20.55 -23.31
C ASP A 249 12.36 19.46 -22.30
N PRO A 250 12.84 18.29 -22.77
CA PRO A 250 13.31 17.23 -21.89
C PRO A 250 14.46 17.64 -20.97
N ALA A 251 15.35 18.54 -21.41
CA ALA A 251 16.48 18.97 -20.58
C ALA A 251 16.00 19.77 -19.35
N GLN A 252 15.02 20.66 -19.54
CA GLN A 252 14.40 21.41 -18.45
C GLN A 252 13.58 20.50 -17.52
N ALA A 253 12.92 19.48 -18.07
CA ALA A 253 12.20 18.49 -17.26
C ALA A 253 13.16 17.68 -16.37
N GLU A 254 14.31 17.28 -16.91
CA GLU A 254 15.37 16.59 -16.16
C GLU A 254 15.95 17.48 -15.06
N GLU A 255 16.22 18.75 -15.36
CA GLU A 255 16.72 19.73 -14.39
C GLU A 255 15.73 19.91 -13.23
N CYS A 256 14.44 20.06 -13.51
CA CYS A 256 13.39 20.15 -12.49
C CYS A 256 13.40 18.95 -11.53
N LEU A 257 13.63 17.74 -12.05
CA LEU A 257 13.71 16.52 -11.24
C LEU A 257 15.01 16.43 -10.43
N ALA A 258 16.12 16.92 -10.99
CA ALA A 258 17.44 16.88 -10.35
C ALA A 258 17.60 17.90 -9.21
N GLU A 259 16.86 19.02 -9.25
CA GLU A 259 16.90 20.07 -8.23
C GLU A 259 16.25 19.68 -6.89
N VAL A 260 15.52 18.57 -6.84
CA VAL A 260 14.85 18.13 -5.61
C VAL A 260 15.88 17.65 -4.58
N ALA A 261 16.12 18.50 -3.59
CA ALA A 261 16.94 18.16 -2.43
C ALA A 261 16.10 17.55 -1.30
N PHE A 262 16.56 16.41 -0.77
CA PHE A 262 15.96 15.72 0.36
C PHE A 262 16.71 15.98 1.66
N ALA A 263 15.97 16.27 2.73
CA ALA A 263 16.49 16.33 4.08
C ALA A 263 16.46 14.96 4.77
N ASP A 264 17.19 14.78 5.87
CA ASP A 264 17.29 13.51 6.59
C ASP A 264 15.94 13.00 7.13
N ASN A 265 14.99 13.92 7.36
CA ASN A 265 13.64 13.61 7.82
C ASN A 265 12.62 13.39 6.69
N ASP A 266 13.02 13.54 5.42
CA ASP A 266 12.17 13.20 4.30
C ASP A 266 12.09 11.68 4.10
N PHE A 267 10.98 11.22 3.52
CA PHE A 267 10.82 9.81 3.22
C PHE A 267 11.79 9.36 2.12
N LYS A 268 12.58 8.32 2.41
CA LYS A 268 13.56 7.77 1.47
C LYS A 268 12.96 7.35 0.12
N TRP A 269 11.69 6.90 0.12
CA TRP A 269 11.00 6.48 -1.11
C TRP A 269 10.69 7.65 -2.06
N LEU A 270 10.81 8.92 -1.65
CA LEU A 270 10.64 10.06 -2.56
C LEU A 270 11.71 10.07 -3.67
N ALA A 271 12.91 9.58 -3.39
CA ALA A 271 13.95 9.41 -4.41
C ALA A 271 13.53 8.39 -5.48
N ASP A 272 12.76 7.37 -5.11
CA ASP A 272 12.24 6.37 -6.05
C ASP A 272 11.09 6.93 -6.90
N VAL A 273 10.38 7.96 -6.41
CA VAL A 273 9.42 8.76 -7.21
C VAL A 273 10.15 9.57 -8.29
N ILE A 274 11.27 10.21 -7.94
CA ILE A 274 12.10 10.91 -8.93
C ILE A 274 12.64 9.92 -9.97
N LEU A 275 13.10 8.75 -9.51
CA LEU A 275 13.62 7.68 -10.38
C LEU A 275 12.60 7.24 -11.44
N ILE A 276 11.34 7.00 -11.07
CA ILE A 276 10.30 6.59 -12.02
C ILE A 276 9.95 7.71 -13.02
N HIS A 277 10.00 8.98 -12.62
CA HIS A 277 9.79 10.10 -13.54
C HIS A 277 10.96 10.28 -14.52
N ARG A 278 12.19 10.06 -14.08
CA ARG A 278 13.36 10.04 -14.98
C ARG A 278 13.30 8.88 -15.98
N ALA A 279 12.82 7.70 -15.54
CA ALA A 279 12.59 6.56 -16.43
C ALA A 279 11.53 6.91 -17.49
N ARG A 280 10.41 7.51 -17.07
CA ARG A 280 9.37 8.01 -17.99
C ARG A 280 9.89 9.05 -18.99
N LEU A 281 10.77 9.95 -18.54
CA LEU A 281 11.38 10.95 -19.42
C LEU A 281 12.28 10.30 -20.48
N ALA A 282 13.12 9.33 -20.06
CA ALA A 282 13.96 8.55 -20.97
C ALA A 282 13.12 7.76 -21.99
N GLU A 283 11.97 7.21 -21.60
CA GLU A 283 11.01 6.59 -22.54
C GLU A 283 10.55 7.62 -23.58
N LYS A 284 10.10 8.80 -23.14
CA LYS A 284 9.56 9.86 -23.99
C LYS A 284 10.59 10.38 -25.02
N THR A 285 11.88 10.37 -24.67
CA THR A 285 12.99 10.80 -25.54
C THR A 285 13.58 9.67 -26.39
N GLY A 286 13.15 8.42 -26.20
CA GLY A 286 13.67 7.26 -26.93
C GLY A 286 15.02 6.74 -26.43
N GLU A 287 15.44 7.12 -25.21
CA GLU A 287 16.67 6.67 -24.56
C GLU A 287 16.49 5.27 -23.92
N THR A 288 16.27 4.25 -24.75
CA THR A 288 15.86 2.89 -24.30
C THR A 288 16.82 2.25 -23.28
N GLU A 289 18.13 2.39 -23.45
CA GLU A 289 19.12 1.80 -22.52
C GLU A 289 19.06 2.47 -21.14
N ARG A 290 18.89 3.80 -21.14
CA ARG A 290 18.77 4.59 -19.91
C ARG A 290 17.48 4.28 -19.18
N GLU A 291 16.36 4.21 -19.90
CA GLU A 291 15.08 3.78 -19.34
C GLU A 291 15.22 2.40 -18.68
N ALA A 292 15.79 1.42 -19.40
CA ALA A 292 15.94 0.06 -18.91
C ALA A 292 16.76 0.00 -17.60
N ALA A 293 17.85 0.78 -17.51
CA ALA A 293 18.66 0.88 -16.30
C ALA A 293 17.89 1.49 -15.12
N LEU A 294 17.20 2.61 -15.33
CA LEU A 294 16.40 3.28 -14.29
C LEU A 294 15.24 2.40 -13.81
N VAL A 295 14.57 1.70 -14.73
CA VAL A 295 13.50 0.74 -14.40
C VAL A 295 14.06 -0.44 -13.60
N ALA A 296 15.22 -0.99 -13.97
CA ALA A 296 15.84 -2.07 -13.20
C ALA A 296 16.21 -1.64 -11.78
N GLU A 297 16.78 -0.44 -11.62
CA GLU A 297 17.04 0.18 -10.32
C GLU A 297 15.75 0.35 -9.52
N PHE A 298 14.68 0.85 -10.15
CA PHE A 298 13.39 1.02 -9.51
C PHE A 298 12.81 -0.31 -9.01
N PHE A 299 12.79 -1.36 -9.82
CA PHE A 299 12.29 -2.68 -9.42
C PHE A 299 13.11 -3.30 -8.27
N SER A 300 14.41 -2.99 -8.17
CA SER A 300 15.24 -3.46 -7.06
C SER A 300 14.85 -2.84 -5.72
N ARG A 301 14.31 -1.61 -5.74
CA ARG A 301 13.91 -0.86 -4.54
C ARG A 301 12.42 -0.98 -4.22
N GLN A 302 11.60 -1.05 -5.26
CA GLN A 302 10.14 -1.09 -5.20
C GLN A 302 9.62 -2.36 -5.91
N PRO A 303 9.84 -3.56 -5.34
CA PRO A 303 9.50 -4.83 -5.98
C PRO A 303 7.99 -5.04 -6.17
N LEU A 304 7.14 -4.29 -5.46
CA LEU A 304 5.67 -4.30 -5.59
C LEU A 304 5.14 -3.04 -6.32
N LEU A 305 6.00 -2.35 -7.07
CA LEU A 305 5.74 -1.00 -7.62
C LEU A 305 5.42 0.00 -6.50
N PHE A 306 4.81 1.15 -6.77
CA PHE A 306 4.27 2.02 -5.74
C PHE A 306 2.80 1.67 -5.42
N GLU A 307 2.35 2.11 -4.25
CA GLU A 307 0.93 2.09 -3.91
C GLU A 307 0.13 3.03 -4.84
N PRO A 308 -1.16 2.75 -5.10
CA PRO A 308 -2.04 3.59 -5.93
C PRO A 308 -2.07 5.08 -5.55
N ASP A 309 -2.02 5.40 -4.26
CA ASP A 309 -2.02 6.78 -3.77
C ASP A 309 -0.80 7.59 -4.26
N HIS A 310 0.38 6.99 -4.24
CA HIS A 310 1.61 7.63 -4.74
C HIS A 310 1.52 7.88 -6.25
N ALA A 311 1.03 6.90 -7.01
CA ALA A 311 0.87 7.03 -8.46
C ALA A 311 -0.05 8.19 -8.86
N VAL A 312 -1.09 8.39 -8.05
CA VAL A 312 -2.04 9.50 -8.19
C VAL A 312 -1.40 10.82 -7.77
N ASN A 313 -0.89 10.88 -6.55
CA ASN A 313 -0.42 12.13 -5.96
C ASN A 313 0.80 12.71 -6.71
N PHE A 314 1.64 11.87 -7.30
CA PHE A 314 2.82 12.29 -8.07
C PHE A 314 2.62 12.14 -9.59
N ALA A 315 1.39 11.94 -10.06
CA ALA A 315 1.00 11.96 -11.48
C ALA A 315 1.80 11.04 -12.41
N PHE A 316 2.19 9.86 -11.95
CA PHE A 316 2.86 8.83 -12.75
C PHE A 316 2.00 7.60 -13.01
N LEU A 317 0.68 7.67 -12.75
CA LEU A 317 -0.24 6.55 -12.91
C LEU A 317 -0.12 5.86 -14.29
N ASP A 318 -0.08 6.63 -15.38
CA ASP A 318 0.04 6.10 -16.75
C ASP A 318 1.33 5.30 -16.96
N TYR A 319 2.45 5.78 -16.44
CA TYR A 319 3.73 5.08 -16.54
C TYR A 319 3.77 3.86 -15.60
N GLN A 320 3.17 3.95 -14.41
CA GLN A 320 3.04 2.78 -13.53
C GLN A 320 2.20 1.67 -14.17
N GLU A 321 1.16 2.00 -14.95
CA GLU A 321 0.39 1.00 -15.70
C GLU A 321 1.25 0.25 -16.73
N LYS A 322 2.25 0.91 -17.33
CA LYS A 322 3.24 0.25 -18.20
C LYS A 322 4.12 -0.69 -17.38
N LEU A 323 4.66 -0.23 -16.26
CA LEU A 323 5.51 -1.05 -15.37
C LEU A 323 4.75 -2.25 -14.78
N LYS A 324 3.45 -2.11 -14.54
CA LYS A 324 2.58 -3.18 -14.05
C LYS A 324 2.55 -4.39 -14.99
N ARG A 325 2.66 -4.20 -16.30
CA ARG A 325 2.77 -5.31 -17.27
C ARG A 325 4.06 -6.10 -17.05
N LYS A 326 5.19 -5.38 -16.96
CA LYS A 326 6.51 -5.97 -16.67
C LYS A 326 6.55 -6.68 -15.32
N TYR A 327 5.94 -6.10 -14.28
CA TYR A 327 5.78 -6.72 -12.96
C TYR A 327 5.12 -8.10 -13.07
N ARG A 328 3.99 -8.21 -13.78
CA ARG A 328 3.27 -9.48 -13.94
C ARG A 328 4.05 -10.50 -14.76
N GLU A 329 4.75 -10.06 -15.80
CA GLU A 329 5.60 -10.94 -16.60
C GLU A 329 6.72 -11.54 -15.75
N LEU A 330 7.39 -10.72 -14.93
CA LEU A 330 8.41 -11.18 -13.98
C LEU A 330 7.83 -12.17 -12.97
N LYS A 331 6.64 -11.90 -12.41
CA LYS A 331 5.96 -12.80 -11.48
C LYS A 331 5.59 -14.13 -12.10
N LYS A 332 5.06 -14.13 -13.33
CA LYS A 332 4.73 -15.36 -14.06
C LYS A 332 5.96 -16.18 -14.39
N ALA A 333 7.07 -15.53 -14.77
CA ALA A 333 8.33 -16.20 -15.02
C ALA A 333 8.88 -16.86 -13.74
N GLN A 334 8.81 -16.19 -12.59
CA GLN A 334 9.22 -16.72 -11.28
C GLN A 334 8.32 -17.86 -10.77
N ALA A 335 7.04 -17.86 -11.13
CA ALA A 335 6.10 -18.90 -10.73
C ALA A 335 6.21 -20.19 -11.58
N GLY A 336 6.75 -20.08 -12.80
CA GLY A 336 6.97 -21.20 -13.72
C GLY A 336 8.32 -21.91 -13.55
N THR A 337 9.24 -21.33 -12.78
CA THR A 337 10.48 -21.95 -12.29
C THR A 337 10.26 -22.59 -10.94
#